data_AF-A0A8S9JJP3-F1
#
_entry.id   AF-A0A8S9JJP3-F1
#
_cell.length_a   1.000
_cell.length_b   1.000
_cell.length_c   1.000
_cell.angle_alpha   90.00
_cell.angle_beta   90.00
_cell.angle_gamma   90.00
#
_symmetry.space_group_name_H-M   'P 1'
#
loop_
_entity.id
_entity.type
_entity.pdbx_description
1 polymer ?
#
loop_
_entity_poly.entity_id
_entity_poly.type
_entity_poly.pdbx_seq_one_letter_code
_entity_poly.pdbx_strand_id
1 'polypeptide(L)'
;MMCDLPHDLLGEKILAKVPITSLKAIRFTCKLWNVLSKDFIVGKTTSRQHEFLGFMTIRSKVCSLRFGLQGIHNHDALVDPSTKQVRLLDQVEITKIFHCDGLVLCVTKENSKLLVWNPYLGQTKWIETRK
;
A
#
# COMPACT_ATOMS: atom_id res chain seq x y z
N MET A 1 16.14 7.46 23.28
CA MET A 1 17.15 8.09 22.40
C MET A 1 16.79 7.87 20.92
N MET A 2 15.65 8.43 20.50
CA MET A 2 15.20 8.47 19.09
C MET A 2 14.38 9.74 18.80
N CYS A 3 13.92 10.44 19.85
CA CYS A 3 13.17 11.70 19.76
C CYS A 3 14.08 12.93 19.79
N ASP A 4 15.40 12.72 19.88
CA ASP A 4 16.42 13.78 19.98
C ASP A 4 16.90 14.26 18.59
N LEU A 5 16.35 13.68 17.52
CA LEU A 5 16.65 14.00 16.14
C LEU A 5 15.70 15.12 15.64
N PRO A 6 16.17 16.02 14.77
CA PRO A 6 15.33 17.07 14.19
C PRO A 6 14.10 16.50 13.46
N HIS A 7 12.97 17.20 13.57
CA HIS A 7 11.68 16.81 12.99
C HIS A 7 11.79 16.49 11.49
N ASP A 8 12.48 17.34 10.74
CA ASP A 8 12.69 17.18 9.29
C ASP A 8 13.52 15.93 8.98
N LEU A 9 14.50 15.61 9.82
CA LEU A 9 15.34 14.42 9.63
C LEU A 9 14.53 13.14 9.86
N LEU A 10 13.65 13.15 10.88
CA LEU A 10 12.76 12.02 11.18
C LEU A 10 11.75 11.80 10.06
N GLY A 11 11.10 12.87 9.57
CA GLY A 11 10.13 12.82 8.48
C GLY A 11 10.76 12.45 7.13
N GLU A 12 11.75 13.24 6.68
CA GLU A 12 12.28 13.15 5.32
C GLU A 12 13.26 11.99 5.11
N LYS A 13 13.98 11.53 6.15
CA LYS A 13 14.98 10.46 6.00
C LYS A 13 14.59 9.14 6.60
N ILE A 14 13.87 9.13 7.72
CA ILE A 14 13.49 7.87 8.40
C ILE A 14 12.12 7.41 7.91
N LEU A 15 11.06 8.20 8.14
CA LEU A 15 9.70 7.81 7.75
C LEU A 15 9.58 7.58 6.24
N ALA A 16 10.27 8.40 5.43
CA ALA A 16 10.33 8.23 3.98
C ALA A 16 10.89 6.87 3.51
N LYS A 17 11.69 6.18 4.34
CA LYS A 17 12.32 4.90 4.02
C LYS A 17 11.57 3.70 4.61
N VAL A 18 10.54 3.94 5.41
CA VAL A 18 9.82 2.90 6.14
C VAL A 18 8.49 2.57 5.43
N PRO A 19 8.15 1.29 5.24
CA PRO A 19 6.85 0.90 4.72
C PRO A 19 5.69 1.47 5.55
N ILE A 20 4.57 1.87 4.92
CA ILE A 20 3.38 2.39 5.63
C ILE A 20 2.83 1.38 6.66
N THR A 21 2.92 0.09 6.38
CA THR A 21 2.50 -0.96 7.32
C THR A 21 3.26 -0.85 8.64
N SER A 22 4.57 -0.58 8.58
CA SER A 22 5.43 -0.34 9.74
C SER A 22 5.16 1.01 10.41
N LEU A 23 4.63 2.02 9.69
CA LEU A 23 4.22 3.29 10.30
C LEU A 23 3.13 3.09 11.35
N LYS A 24 2.29 2.05 11.22
CA LYS A 24 1.30 1.71 12.24
C LYS A 24 1.98 1.41 13.58
N ALA A 25 3.08 0.67 13.59
CA ALA A 25 3.85 0.38 14.80
C ALA A 25 4.56 1.62 15.33
N ILE A 26 5.12 2.46 14.44
CA ILE A 26 5.80 3.72 14.81
C ILE A 26 4.85 4.69 15.52
N ARG A 27 3.55 4.69 15.21
CA ARG A 27 2.58 5.53 15.93
C ARG A 27 2.47 5.18 17.42
N PHE A 28 2.89 3.99 17.83
CA PHE A 28 2.81 3.54 19.22
C PHE A 28 4.11 3.72 20.01
N THR A 29 5.21 4.18 19.40
CA THR A 29 6.47 4.40 20.14
C THR A 29 6.41 5.65 21.01
N CYS A 30 6.00 6.80 20.47
CA CYS A 30 5.79 8.02 21.27
C CYS A 30 4.89 9.05 20.59
N LYS A 31 4.53 10.12 21.33
CA LYS A 31 3.70 11.22 20.84
C LYS A 31 4.30 11.91 19.61
N LEU A 32 5.61 12.17 19.61
CA LEU A 32 6.31 12.81 18.48
C LEU A 32 6.20 11.94 17.21
N TRP A 33 6.52 10.66 17.31
CA TRP A 33 6.42 9.71 16.19
C TRP A 33 4.99 9.52 15.67
N ASN A 34 3.98 9.60 16.56
CA ASN A 34 2.58 9.57 16.15
C ASN A 34 2.19 10.80 15.32
N VAL A 35 2.60 12.01 15.76
CA VAL A 35 2.37 13.26 15.02
C VAL A 35 3.09 13.21 13.67
N LEU A 36 4.39 12.91 13.68
CA LEU A 36 5.20 12.78 12.47
C LEU A 36 4.64 11.76 11.47
N SER A 37 4.23 10.58 11.95
CA SER A 37 3.63 9.55 11.08
C SER A 37 2.32 10.03 10.44
N LYS A 38 1.50 10.77 11.18
CA LYS A 38 0.26 11.35 10.63
C LYS A 38 0.57 12.43 9.61
N ASP A 39 1.45 13.36 9.93
CA ASP A 39 1.80 14.47 9.04
C ASP A 39 2.50 13.97 7.77
N PHE A 40 3.31 12.91 7.87
CA PHE A 40 3.90 12.21 6.74
C PHE A 40 2.86 11.54 5.84
N ILE A 41 1.88 10.81 6.41
CA ILE A 41 0.81 10.16 5.62
C ILE A 41 -0.14 11.18 5.00
N VAL A 42 -0.40 12.30 5.70
CA VAL A 42 -1.28 13.38 5.24
C VAL A 42 -0.53 14.34 4.29
N GLY A 43 0.79 14.21 4.15
CA GLY A 43 1.58 15.00 3.19
C GLY A 43 1.83 16.45 3.62
N LYS A 44 1.97 16.72 4.92
CA LYS A 44 2.24 18.07 5.46
C LYS A 44 3.72 18.46 5.47
N THR A 45 4.65 17.51 5.38
CA THR A 45 6.09 17.77 5.38
C THR A 45 6.69 17.40 4.02
N THR A 46 7.10 18.43 3.28
CA THR A 46 8.11 18.46 2.19
C THR A 46 8.25 17.24 1.26
N SER A 47 7.63 17.40 0.08
CA SER A 47 8.23 17.18 -1.25
C SER A 47 8.90 15.83 -1.58
N ARG A 48 8.25 14.70 -1.31
CA ARG A 48 8.46 13.51 -2.15
C ARG A 48 7.13 12.94 -2.62
N GLN A 49 7.06 12.63 -3.92
CA GLN A 49 5.98 11.85 -4.49
C GLN A 49 6.05 10.45 -3.87
N HIS A 50 5.22 10.21 -2.86
CA HIS A 50 5.01 8.86 -2.38
C HIS A 50 4.06 8.17 -3.36
N GLU A 51 4.63 7.34 -4.22
CA GLU A 51 3.85 6.51 -5.13
C GLU A 51 3.42 5.24 -4.41
N PHE A 52 2.11 5.09 -4.25
CA PHE A 52 1.51 3.92 -3.65
C PHE A 52 1.15 2.94 -4.74
N LEU A 53 1.49 1.66 -4.53
CA LEU A 53 0.98 0.57 -5.34
C LEU A 53 -0.11 -0.15 -4.55
N GLY A 54 -1.35 0.07 -4.95
CA GLY A 54 -2.51 -0.69 -4.49
C GLY A 54 -2.94 -1.73 -5.52
N PHE A 55 -3.75 -2.69 -5.09
CA PHE A 55 -4.42 -3.64 -5.97
C PHE A 55 -5.92 -3.61 -5.67
N MET A 56 -6.73 -3.61 -6.73
CA MET A 56 -8.18 -3.63 -6.65
C MET A 56 -8.78 -4.49 -7.76
N THR A 57 -10.06 -4.81 -7.62
CA THR A 57 -10.80 -5.58 -8.60
C THR A 57 -11.68 -4.67 -9.45
N ILE A 58 -11.54 -4.72 -10.78
CA ILE A 58 -12.41 -4.04 -11.74
C ILE A 58 -12.94 -5.10 -12.72
N ARG A 59 -14.27 -5.23 -12.83
CA ARG A 59 -14.93 -6.24 -13.69
C ARG A 59 -14.34 -7.66 -13.50
N SER A 60 -14.15 -8.04 -12.24
CA SER A 60 -13.53 -9.32 -11.83
C SER A 60 -12.06 -9.54 -12.23
N LYS A 61 -11.36 -8.51 -12.73
CA LYS A 61 -9.93 -8.54 -13.03
C LYS A 61 -9.16 -7.76 -11.99
N VAL A 62 -7.95 -8.22 -11.68
CA VAL A 62 -7.06 -7.54 -10.75
C VAL A 62 -6.33 -6.42 -11.50
N CYS A 63 -6.43 -5.21 -10.98
CA CYS A 63 -5.72 -4.05 -11.48
C CYS A 63 -4.80 -3.52 -10.39
N SER A 64 -3.58 -3.17 -10.79
CA SER A 64 -2.71 -2.30 -10.03
C SER A 64 -3.20 -0.86 -10.14
N LEU A 65 -3.20 -0.16 -9.02
CA LEU A 65 -3.48 1.26 -8.91
C LEU A 65 -2.21 1.93 -8.40
N ARG A 66 -1.66 2.86 -9.18
CA ARG A 66 -0.57 3.72 -8.74
C ARG A 66 -1.09 5.12 -8.53
N PHE A 67 -0.98 5.65 -7.32
CA PHE A 67 -1.32 7.05 -7.04
C PHE A 67 -0.21 7.70 -6.23
N GLY A 68 0.13 8.94 -6.59
CA GLY A 68 1.05 9.78 -5.84
C GLY A 68 0.30 10.61 -4.82
N LEU A 69 0.76 10.65 -3.56
CA LEU A 69 0.38 11.74 -2.65
C LEU A 69 1.34 12.90 -2.88
N GLN A 70 0.90 13.93 -3.60
CA GLN A 70 1.54 15.23 -3.55
C GLN A 70 0.96 15.99 -2.36
N GLY A 71 1.81 16.64 -1.55
CA GLY A 71 1.38 17.36 -0.36
C GLY A 71 0.22 18.30 -0.67
N ILE A 72 -0.71 18.43 0.28
CA ILE A 72 -1.99 19.18 0.19
C ILE A 72 -1.73 20.70 0.18
N HIS A 73 -0.84 21.17 -0.68
CA HIS A 73 -0.58 22.59 -0.89
C HIS A 73 -1.06 23.08 -2.26
N ASN A 74 -1.50 22.18 -3.14
CA ASN A 74 -2.15 22.56 -4.38
C ASN A 74 -3.48 21.80 -4.48
N HIS A 75 -4.56 22.56 -4.53
CA HIS A 75 -5.95 22.10 -4.61
C HIS A 75 -6.25 21.23 -5.86
N ASP A 76 -5.28 21.09 -6.77
CA ASP A 76 -5.41 20.42 -8.08
C ASP A 76 -4.40 19.29 -8.32
N ALA A 77 -3.63 18.85 -7.30
CA ALA A 77 -2.49 17.95 -7.51
C ALA A 77 -2.74 16.48 -7.13
N LEU A 78 -3.94 15.95 -7.39
CA LEU A 78 -4.08 14.48 -7.45
C LEU A 78 -3.43 14.04 -8.77
N VAL A 79 -2.21 13.51 -8.72
CA VAL A 79 -1.60 12.86 -9.89
C VAL A 79 -2.60 11.80 -10.37
N ASP A 80 -2.99 11.88 -11.64
CA ASP A 80 -3.98 10.98 -12.23
C ASP A 80 -3.64 9.53 -11.87
N PRO A 81 -4.52 8.83 -11.11
CA PRO A 81 -4.25 7.47 -10.70
C PRO A 81 -4.06 6.60 -11.94
N SER A 82 -2.85 6.05 -12.11
CA SER A 82 -2.59 5.12 -13.20
C SER A 82 -3.12 3.74 -12.82
N THR A 83 -4.00 3.20 -13.66
CA THR A 83 -4.54 1.86 -13.47
C THR A 83 -3.99 0.93 -14.56
N LYS A 84 -3.42 -0.21 -14.15
CA LYS A 84 -2.93 -1.23 -15.09
C LYS A 84 -3.39 -2.62 -14.65
N GLN A 85 -3.97 -3.37 -15.58
CA GLN A 85 -4.39 -4.75 -15.34
C GLN A 85 -3.18 -5.68 -15.08
N VAL A 86 -3.33 -6.57 -14.12
CA VAL A 86 -2.31 -7.55 -13.73
C VAL A 86 -2.48 -8.81 -14.55
N ARG A 87 -1.72 -8.92 -15.64
CA ARG A 87 -1.84 -10.03 -16.61
C ARG A 87 -1.68 -11.43 -16.02
N LEU A 88 -0.87 -11.56 -14.97
CA LEU A 88 -0.64 -12.82 -14.27
C LEU A 88 -1.93 -13.46 -13.75
N LEU A 89 -2.94 -12.65 -13.43
CA LEU A 89 -4.20 -13.09 -12.85
C LEU A 89 -5.36 -13.06 -13.85
N ASP A 90 -5.11 -12.83 -15.14
CA ASP A 90 -6.15 -12.68 -16.15
C ASP A 90 -6.99 -13.94 -16.36
N GLN A 91 -6.40 -15.11 -16.10
CA GLN A 91 -7.07 -16.40 -16.23
C GLN A 91 -8.04 -16.69 -15.06
N VAL A 92 -8.04 -15.87 -14.01
CA VAL A 92 -8.84 -16.09 -12.81
C VAL A 92 -9.79 -14.92 -12.58
N GLU A 93 -11.08 -15.21 -12.41
CA GLU A 93 -12.05 -14.19 -12.01
C GLU A 93 -11.99 -13.97 -10.49
N ILE A 94 -11.52 -12.79 -10.07
CA ILE A 94 -11.38 -12.41 -8.66
C ILE A 94 -12.56 -11.55 -8.22
N THR A 95 -13.15 -11.83 -7.07
CA THR A 95 -14.27 -11.07 -6.50
C THR A 95 -13.82 -10.15 -5.36
N LYS A 96 -12.86 -10.59 -4.54
CA LYS A 96 -12.36 -9.84 -3.39
C LYS A 96 -10.84 -9.96 -3.30
N ILE A 97 -10.21 -8.91 -2.79
CA ILE A 97 -8.77 -8.81 -2.57
C ILE A 97 -8.54 -8.34 -1.12
N PHE A 98 -7.62 -9.01 -0.42
CA PHE A 98 -7.15 -8.62 0.91
C PHE A 98 -5.62 -8.48 0.89
N HIS A 99 -5.10 -7.42 1.49
CA HIS A 99 -3.66 -7.15 1.57
C HIS A 99 -3.12 -7.58 2.93
N CYS A 100 -2.02 -8.34 2.95
CA CYS A 100 -1.40 -8.87 4.17
C CYS A 100 0.12 -8.81 4.05
N ASP A 101 0.77 -7.83 4.70
CA ASP A 101 2.24 -7.73 4.83
C ASP A 101 3.02 -7.96 3.52
N GLY A 102 2.55 -7.37 2.42
CA GLY A 102 3.18 -7.46 1.10
C GLY A 102 2.71 -8.65 0.25
N LEU A 103 1.86 -9.51 0.79
CA LEU A 103 1.10 -10.52 0.05
C LEU A 103 -0.33 -10.05 -0.20
N VAL A 104 -0.95 -10.66 -1.21
CA VAL A 104 -2.32 -10.36 -1.63
C VAL A 104 -3.11 -11.65 -1.66
N LEU A 105 -4.15 -11.74 -0.83
CA LEU A 105 -5.11 -12.83 -0.86
C LEU A 105 -6.25 -12.47 -1.82
N CYS A 106 -6.45 -13.28 -2.85
CA CYS A 106 -7.50 -13.13 -3.83
C CYS A 106 -8.55 -14.22 -3.64
N VAL A 107 -9.83 -13.83 -3.65
CA VAL A 107 -10.98 -14.75 -3.60
C VAL A 107 -11.56 -14.87 -5.00
N THR A 108 -11.65 -16.09 -5.53
CA THR A 108 -12.22 -16.31 -6.86
C THR A 108 -13.74 -16.24 -6.85
N LYS A 109 -14.31 -15.98 -8.02
CA LYS A 109 -15.77 -16.02 -8.23
C LYS A 109 -16.28 -17.46 -8.22
N GLU A 110 -15.56 -18.37 -8.88
CA GLU A 110 -15.92 -19.79 -8.92
C GLU A 110 -15.50 -20.47 -7.62
N ASN A 111 -16.48 -20.93 -6.84
CA ASN A 111 -16.32 -21.77 -5.65
C ASN A 111 -15.51 -21.15 -4.49
N SER A 112 -15.36 -19.82 -4.47
CA SER A 112 -14.64 -19.08 -3.42
C SER A 112 -13.24 -19.65 -3.11
N LYS A 113 -12.56 -20.22 -4.12
CA LYS A 113 -11.18 -20.68 -3.98
C LYS A 113 -10.29 -19.49 -3.63
N LEU A 114 -9.26 -19.77 -2.86
CA LEU A 114 -8.35 -18.75 -2.38
C LEU A 114 -7.01 -18.88 -3.09
N LEU A 115 -6.50 -17.75 -3.59
CA LEU A 115 -5.20 -17.63 -4.23
C LEU A 115 -4.38 -16.61 -3.46
N VAL A 116 -3.18 -16.99 -3.01
CA VAL A 116 -2.19 -16.05 -2.49
C VAL A 116 -1.31 -15.63 -3.64
N TRP A 117 -1.13 -14.32 -3.79
CA TRP A 117 -0.26 -13.71 -4.76
C TRP A 117 0.83 -12.89 -4.06
N ASN A 118 2.08 -13.13 -4.42
CA ASN A 118 3.21 -12.27 -4.09
C ASN A 118 3.48 -11.33 -5.29
N PRO A 119 3.07 -10.05 -5.21
CA PRO A 119 3.27 -9.09 -6.29
C PRO A 119 4.73 -8.73 -6.55
N TYR A 120 5.61 -8.86 -5.55
CA TYR A 120 7.03 -8.53 -5.68
C TYR A 120 7.82 -9.62 -6.40
N LEU A 121 7.46 -10.88 -6.20
CA LEU A 121 8.09 -12.02 -6.86
C LEU A 121 7.31 -12.51 -8.10
N GLY A 122 6.11 -11.97 -8.35
CA GLY A 122 5.25 -12.44 -9.43
C GLY A 122 4.76 -13.88 -9.24
N GLN A 123 4.74 -14.39 -8.01
CA GLN A 123 4.41 -15.78 -7.69
C GLN A 123 2.98 -15.91 -7.17
N THR A 124 2.28 -16.96 -7.58
CA THR A 124 0.93 -17.26 -7.09
C THR A 124 0.87 -18.68 -6.52
N LYS A 125 0.02 -18.89 -5.51
CA LYS A 125 -0.19 -20.19 -4.88
C LYS A 125 -1.65 -20.35 -4.47
N TRP A 126 -2.27 -21.45 -4.87
CA TRP A 126 -3.61 -21.82 -4.43
C TRP A 126 -3.59 -22.30 -2.98
N ILE A 127 -4.59 -21.92 -2.20
CA ILE A 127 -4.84 -22.48 -0.88
C ILE A 127 -5.84 -23.62 -1.03
N GLU A 128 -5.44 -24.81 -0.61
CA GLU A 128 -6.37 -25.93 -0.44
C GLU A 128 -7.22 -25.68 0.80
N THR A 129 -8.53 -25.56 0.62
CA THR A 129 -9.45 -25.57 1.75
C THR A 129 -9.53 -27.00 2.26
N ARG A 130 -9.21 -27.22 3.54
CA ARG A 130 -9.46 -28.51 4.18
C ARG A 130 -10.97 -28.78 4.13
N LYS A 131 -11.35 -29.96 3.65
CA LYS A 131 -12.75 -30.44 3.66
C LYS A 131 -13.23 -30.61 5.09
#